data_AF-A0A3B8JUM0-F1
#
_entry.id   AF-A0A3B8JUM0-F1
#
_cell.length_a   1.000
_cell.length_b   1.000
_cell.length_c   1.000
_cell.angle_alpha   90.00
_cell.angle_beta   90.00
_cell.angle_gamma   90.00
#
_symmetry.space_group_name_H-M   'P 1'
#
loop_
_entity.id
_entity.type
_entity.pdbx_description
1 polymer ?
#
loop_
_entity_poly.entity_id
_entity_poly.type
_entity_poly.pdbx_seq_one_letter_code
_entity_poly.pdbx_strand_id
1 'polypeptide(L)'
;MTIPVEAGTALVFRTGLSNESGTLNVSSSGTHSGGNVNILGVNVGLFGVQIDASGTNGGGTVRIGGDYQGLGSVPNASHTFVSNNSLINADSLLSGNGGRVIVWGDETNRFYGKISAQGGTHSGDGGFVEVSGKNSLTFNGTVDLSALNGSVGNLLLDPENITIVNGGSAANDGQLLDNTIFASDSSGTLVISERQVETQLVSGNVILQANNNITINDLTDNILGRPFSRTGGS
;
A
#
# COMPACT_ATOMS: atom_id res chain seq x y z
N MET A 1 -14.43 19.95 15.73
CA MET A 1 -13.07 19.45 15.98
C MET A 1 -12.28 19.70 14.70
N THR A 2 -11.42 20.71 14.70
CA THR A 2 -10.65 21.08 13.51
C THR A 2 -9.48 20.11 13.37
N ILE A 3 -9.36 19.44 12.22
CA ILE A 3 -8.21 18.58 11.94
C ILE A 3 -6.97 19.49 11.83
N PRO A 4 -5.86 19.20 12.52
CA PRO A 4 -4.66 20.02 12.43
C PRO A 4 -4.11 20.06 11.00
N VAL A 5 -3.72 21.25 10.54
CA VAL A 5 -3.31 21.54 9.15
C VAL A 5 -1.83 21.93 8.99
N GLU A 6 -1.03 21.91 10.07
CA GLU A 6 0.39 22.31 10.02
C GLU A 6 1.35 21.34 10.73
N ALA A 7 2.58 21.35 10.23
CA ALA A 7 3.67 20.39 10.42
C ALA A 7 4.24 20.32 11.85
N GLY A 8 4.16 19.13 12.44
CA GLY A 8 4.93 18.71 13.61
C GLY A 8 5.49 17.30 13.44
N THR A 9 6.17 16.78 14.45
CA THR A 9 6.48 15.34 14.54
C THR A 9 5.39 14.67 15.37
N ALA A 10 4.72 13.65 14.82
CA ALA A 10 3.79 12.82 15.58
C ALA A 10 4.49 11.53 16.01
N LEU A 11 4.79 11.44 17.30
CA LEU A 11 5.52 10.33 17.89
C LEU A 11 4.66 9.73 19.00
N VAL A 12 4.19 8.50 18.78
CA VAL A 12 3.30 7.80 19.72
C VAL A 12 4.06 6.61 20.31
N PHE A 13 4.29 6.64 21.63
CA PHE A 13 5.09 5.66 22.36
C PHE A 13 4.26 4.83 23.35
N ARG A 14 4.82 3.67 23.71
CA ARG A 14 4.63 3.08 25.04
C ARG A 14 5.88 3.31 25.89
N THR A 15 5.74 3.95 27.04
CA THR A 15 6.74 3.86 28.12
C THR A 15 6.12 3.12 29.31
N GLY A 16 6.86 2.13 29.83
CA GLY A 16 6.44 1.40 31.03
C GLY A 16 6.67 2.23 32.29
N LEU A 17 5.74 2.07 33.24
CA LEU A 17 5.72 2.60 34.62
C LEU A 17 5.19 4.03 34.83
N SER A 18 3.94 4.27 34.44
CA SER A 18 2.89 4.78 35.36
C SER A 18 1.54 4.85 34.64
N ASN A 19 0.76 3.77 34.71
CA ASN A 19 -0.70 3.69 34.53
C ASN A 19 -1.44 4.41 33.37
N GLU A 20 -0.79 4.89 32.32
CA GLU A 20 -1.48 5.28 31.08
C GLU A 20 -0.82 4.64 29.85
N SER A 21 -1.51 3.62 29.32
CA SER A 21 -1.11 2.83 28.16
C SER A 21 -1.11 3.67 26.89
N GLY A 22 -0.07 3.57 26.03
CA GLY A 22 -0.02 4.09 24.66
C GLY A 22 -1.03 3.40 23.73
N THR A 23 -2.31 3.57 24.04
CA THR A 23 -3.47 2.97 23.40
C THR A 23 -4.37 4.11 22.93
N LEU A 24 -4.63 4.19 21.62
CA LEU A 24 -5.65 5.10 21.08
C LEU A 24 -6.92 4.27 20.86
N ASN A 25 -7.90 4.42 21.74
CA ASN A 25 -9.16 3.69 21.66
C ASN A 25 -10.30 4.64 21.27
N VAL A 26 -10.81 4.47 20.06
CA VAL A 26 -12.02 5.10 19.54
C VAL A 26 -13.06 4.04 19.13
N SER A 27 -12.95 2.86 19.72
CA SER A 27 -13.90 1.77 19.46
C SER A 27 -15.30 2.14 19.95
N SER A 28 -16.32 1.54 19.34
CA SER A 28 -17.70 1.78 19.72
C SER A 28 -18.47 0.48 20.01
N SER A 29 -19.24 0.52 21.10
CA SER A 29 -20.19 -0.52 21.48
C SER A 29 -21.61 -0.16 21.04
N GLY A 30 -22.46 -1.16 20.79
CA GLY A 30 -23.89 -0.96 20.54
C GLY A 30 -24.21 -1.00 19.04
N THR A 31 -24.87 0.02 18.49
CA THR A 31 -25.28 0.01 17.07
C THR A 31 -24.36 0.80 16.14
N HIS A 32 -23.19 1.23 16.62
CA HIS A 32 -22.34 2.22 15.95
C HIS A 32 -21.13 1.59 15.27
N SER A 33 -20.60 2.28 14.27
CA SER A 33 -19.30 2.00 13.68
C SER A 33 -18.18 2.57 14.54
N GLY A 34 -16.96 2.08 14.38
CA GLY A 34 -15.79 2.60 15.09
C GLY A 34 -15.47 4.06 14.73
N GLY A 35 -14.76 4.75 15.61
CA GLY A 35 -14.40 6.16 15.45
C GLY A 35 -13.28 6.42 14.43
N ASN A 36 -12.81 7.67 14.40
CA ASN A 36 -11.74 8.11 13.51
C ASN A 36 -10.46 8.41 14.30
N VAL A 37 -9.32 7.95 13.81
CA VAL A 37 -7.98 8.28 14.31
C VAL A 37 -7.18 8.92 13.18
N ASN A 38 -6.57 10.08 13.43
CA ASN A 38 -5.60 10.71 12.54
C ASN A 38 -4.29 10.92 13.30
N ILE A 39 -3.20 10.29 12.84
CA ILE A 39 -1.85 10.50 13.34
C ILE A 39 -1.05 11.15 12.21
N LEU A 40 -0.86 12.47 12.32
CA LEU A 40 -0.38 13.31 11.23
C LEU A 40 0.84 14.11 11.67
N GLY A 41 1.81 14.27 10.78
CA GLY A 41 3.04 15.01 11.00
C GLY A 41 3.98 14.81 9.81
N VAL A 42 5.05 15.61 9.73
CA VAL A 42 6.07 15.45 8.66
C VAL A 42 6.85 14.15 8.84
N ASN A 43 7.12 13.77 10.09
CA ASN A 43 7.66 12.47 10.44
C ASN A 43 6.69 11.81 11.43
N VAL A 44 6.25 10.59 11.12
CA VAL A 44 5.31 9.81 11.90
C VAL A 44 5.96 8.50 12.35
N GLY A 45 5.97 8.25 13.66
CA GLY A 45 6.55 7.05 14.24
C GLY A 45 5.59 6.39 15.25
N LEU A 46 5.22 5.13 14.99
CA LEU A 46 4.45 4.29 15.90
C LEU A 46 5.37 3.21 16.48
N PHE A 47 5.58 3.26 17.80
CA PHE A 47 6.46 2.34 18.53
C PHE A 47 5.68 1.55 19.58
N GLY A 48 5.19 0.37 19.19
CA GLY A 48 4.44 -0.54 20.07
C GLY A 48 3.04 -0.03 20.40
N VAL A 49 2.44 0.76 19.51
CA VAL A 49 1.16 1.42 19.73
C VAL A 49 0.02 0.43 19.54
N GLN A 50 -1.03 0.54 20.35
CA GLN A 50 -2.29 -0.17 20.10
C GLN A 50 -3.35 0.86 19.69
N ILE A 51 -3.83 0.78 18.45
CA ILE A 51 -4.92 1.59 17.94
C ILE A 51 -6.14 0.69 17.81
N ASP A 52 -7.25 1.09 18.42
CA ASP A 52 -8.52 0.37 18.30
C ASP A 52 -9.61 1.35 17.83
N ALA A 53 -9.97 1.19 16.57
CA ALA A 53 -11.09 1.85 15.91
C ALA A 53 -12.15 0.82 15.51
N SER A 54 -12.28 -0.29 16.24
CA SER A 54 -13.29 -1.31 15.94
C SER A 54 -14.69 -0.84 16.33
N GLY A 55 -15.73 -1.33 15.65
CA GLY A 55 -17.12 -1.00 15.96
C GLY A 55 -18.03 -2.20 15.91
N THR A 56 -19.17 -2.13 16.60
CA THR A 56 -20.12 -3.25 16.62
C THR A 56 -20.79 -3.44 15.26
N ASN A 57 -21.12 -2.33 14.59
CA ASN A 57 -21.82 -2.32 13.30
C ASN A 57 -20.97 -1.79 12.12
N GLY A 58 -19.65 -1.97 12.20
CA GLY A 58 -18.70 -1.52 11.18
C GLY A 58 -17.41 -0.99 11.78
N GLY A 59 -16.29 -1.21 11.10
CA GLY A 59 -15.00 -0.66 11.53
C GLY A 59 -14.90 0.86 11.31
N GLY A 60 -14.02 1.49 12.08
CA GLY A 60 -13.70 2.91 11.99
C GLY A 60 -12.66 3.24 10.92
N THR A 61 -12.14 4.47 10.96
CA THR A 61 -11.07 4.92 10.04
C THR A 61 -9.82 5.30 10.81
N VAL A 62 -8.67 4.79 10.37
CA VAL A 62 -7.35 5.13 10.89
C VAL A 62 -6.49 5.69 9.77
N ARG A 63 -5.97 6.90 9.95
CA ARG A 63 -5.03 7.56 9.03
C ARG A 63 -3.71 7.82 9.72
N ILE A 64 -2.63 7.28 9.17
CA ILE A 64 -1.27 7.39 9.70
C ILE A 64 -0.41 7.99 8.58
N GLY A 65 0.02 9.23 8.77
CA GLY A 65 0.89 9.93 7.83
C GLY A 65 0.25 10.33 6.49
N GLY A 66 -1.06 10.22 6.32
CA GLY A 66 -1.74 10.69 5.11
C GLY A 66 -3.14 10.13 4.94
N ASP A 67 -3.75 10.42 3.80
CA ASP A 67 -5.04 9.85 3.38
C ASP A 67 -4.84 9.02 2.09
N TYR A 68 -5.93 8.45 1.59
CA TYR A 68 -5.95 7.54 0.46
C TYR A 68 -5.11 8.04 -0.73
N GLN A 69 -4.12 7.26 -1.16
CA GLN A 69 -3.18 7.59 -2.25
C GLN A 69 -2.40 8.90 -2.04
N GLY A 70 -2.26 9.35 -0.79
CA GLY A 70 -1.69 10.66 -0.48
C GLY A 70 -2.55 11.83 -0.96
N LEU A 71 -3.82 11.57 -1.28
CA LEU A 71 -4.80 12.53 -1.73
C LEU A 71 -5.85 12.71 -0.63
N GLY A 72 -6.14 13.95 -0.24
CA GLY A 72 -7.18 14.20 0.75
C GLY A 72 -7.04 15.56 1.43
N SER A 73 -7.75 15.71 2.54
CA SER A 73 -7.79 16.93 3.33
C SER A 73 -6.78 16.95 4.49
N VAL A 74 -6.05 15.85 4.72
CA VAL A 74 -5.00 15.76 5.73
C VAL A 74 -3.62 15.89 5.09
N PRO A 75 -2.63 16.47 5.79
CA PRO A 75 -1.26 16.51 5.31
C PRO A 75 -0.63 15.11 5.24
N ASN A 76 0.23 14.91 4.24
CA ASN A 76 1.07 13.73 4.13
C ASN A 76 2.35 13.87 4.95
N ALA A 77 2.80 12.77 5.55
CA ALA A 77 4.10 12.63 6.14
C ALA A 77 5.15 12.42 5.06
N SER A 78 6.34 12.99 5.23
CA SER A 78 7.52 12.60 4.46
C SER A 78 7.96 11.19 4.85
N HIS A 79 8.00 10.89 6.16
CA HIS A 79 8.45 9.60 6.66
C HIS A 79 7.44 8.99 7.61
N THR A 80 7.11 7.72 7.38
CA THR A 80 6.28 6.92 8.28
C THR A 80 7.01 5.64 8.68
N PHE A 81 7.01 5.34 9.97
CA PHE A 81 7.55 4.10 10.54
C PHE A 81 6.53 3.49 11.50
N VAL A 82 6.22 2.20 11.31
CA VAL A 82 5.35 1.43 12.20
C VAL A 82 6.11 0.19 12.66
N SER A 83 6.39 0.08 13.96
CA SER A 83 7.13 -1.04 14.53
C SER A 83 6.34 -2.35 14.55
N ASN A 84 7.04 -3.47 14.64
CA ASN A 84 6.46 -4.82 14.62
C ASN A 84 5.53 -5.17 15.78
N ASN A 85 5.64 -4.46 16.89
CA ASN A 85 4.79 -4.58 18.06
C ASN A 85 3.62 -3.59 18.07
N SER A 86 3.42 -2.82 16.99
CA SER A 86 2.24 -1.97 16.82
C SER A 86 1.07 -2.77 16.25
N LEU A 87 -0.12 -2.55 16.80
CA LEU A 87 -1.39 -3.18 16.41
C LEU A 87 -2.41 -2.09 16.07
N ILE A 88 -3.10 -2.27 14.94
CA ILE A 88 -4.12 -1.34 14.44
C ILE A 88 -5.37 -2.13 14.11
N ASN A 89 -6.43 -1.95 14.89
CA ASN A 89 -7.71 -2.62 14.69
C ASN A 89 -8.73 -1.62 14.15
N ALA A 90 -9.43 -2.02 13.10
CA ALA A 90 -10.59 -1.34 12.54
C ALA A 90 -11.65 -2.40 12.20
N ASP A 91 -11.88 -3.35 13.10
CA ASP A 91 -12.76 -4.47 12.85
C ASP A 91 -14.24 -4.09 12.98
N SER A 92 -15.09 -4.79 12.27
CA SER A 92 -16.50 -4.89 12.61
C SER A 92 -16.72 -6.11 13.49
N LEU A 93 -17.27 -5.93 14.70
CA LEU A 93 -17.38 -7.01 15.68
C LEU A 93 -18.61 -7.91 15.45
N LEU A 94 -19.70 -7.35 14.94
CA LEU A 94 -21.00 -8.03 14.86
C LEU A 94 -21.59 -7.99 13.46
N SER A 95 -21.93 -6.81 12.93
CA SER A 95 -22.54 -6.69 11.59
C SER A 95 -21.93 -5.54 10.81
N GLY A 96 -21.79 -5.65 9.50
CA GLY A 96 -21.22 -4.58 8.66
C GLY A 96 -19.72 -4.73 8.43
N ASN A 97 -19.19 -3.86 7.59
CA ASN A 97 -17.90 -4.05 6.97
C ASN A 97 -16.74 -3.68 7.90
N GLY A 98 -15.60 -4.34 7.69
CA GLY A 98 -14.33 -3.88 8.24
C GLY A 98 -14.04 -2.43 7.84
N GLY A 99 -13.27 -1.75 8.67
CA GLY A 99 -12.97 -0.34 8.56
C GLY A 99 -11.92 -0.01 7.52
N ARG A 100 -11.40 1.22 7.61
CA ARG A 100 -10.39 1.75 6.69
C ARG A 100 -9.11 2.09 7.44
N VAL A 101 -7.97 1.57 6.99
CA VAL A 101 -6.66 1.93 7.53
C VAL A 101 -5.76 2.43 6.41
N ILE A 102 -5.23 3.64 6.53
CA ILE A 102 -4.26 4.22 5.59
C ILE A 102 -2.96 4.48 6.33
N VAL A 103 -1.85 3.99 5.78
CA VAL A 103 -0.49 4.26 6.21
C VAL A 103 0.28 4.81 5.02
N TRP A 104 0.71 6.06 5.11
CA TRP A 104 1.30 6.79 4.00
C TRP A 104 2.63 7.45 4.37
N GLY A 105 3.56 7.53 3.41
CA GLY A 105 4.75 8.39 3.50
C GLY A 105 5.21 8.83 2.11
N ASP A 106 5.47 10.13 1.90
CA ASP A 106 5.91 10.67 0.61
C ASP A 106 7.33 10.21 0.25
N GLU A 107 8.26 10.20 1.20
CA GLU A 107 9.64 9.77 0.97
C GLU A 107 9.88 8.31 1.37
N THR A 108 9.40 7.91 2.55
CA THR A 108 9.55 6.52 3.00
C THR A 108 8.40 6.09 3.89
N ASN A 109 7.87 4.89 3.66
CA ASN A 109 7.01 4.18 4.59
C ASN A 109 7.66 2.84 4.95
N ARG A 110 7.93 2.62 6.24
CA ARG A 110 8.44 1.34 6.75
C ARG A 110 7.43 0.73 7.71
N PHE A 111 6.71 -0.26 7.24
CA PHE A 111 5.63 -0.91 7.97
C PHE A 111 6.02 -2.31 8.40
N TYR A 112 6.09 -2.53 9.71
CA TYR A 112 6.34 -3.84 10.33
C TYR A 112 5.17 -4.34 11.18
N GLY A 113 4.16 -3.48 11.40
CA GLY A 113 3.08 -3.71 12.36
C GLY A 113 2.03 -4.71 11.89
N LYS A 114 0.93 -4.75 12.65
CA LYS A 114 -0.22 -5.61 12.37
C LYS A 114 -1.48 -4.76 12.20
N ILE A 115 -2.24 -5.02 11.13
CA ILE A 115 -3.54 -4.39 10.89
C ILE A 115 -4.61 -5.49 10.86
N SER A 116 -5.75 -5.22 11.50
CA SER A 116 -6.99 -6.00 11.35
C SER A 116 -8.12 -5.07 10.93
N ALA A 117 -8.83 -5.42 9.87
CA ALA A 117 -10.06 -4.76 9.44
C ALA A 117 -11.04 -5.82 8.94
N GLN A 118 -11.44 -6.72 9.82
CA GLN A 118 -12.31 -7.85 9.52
C GLN A 118 -13.78 -7.43 9.39
N GLY A 119 -14.51 -8.16 8.55
CA GLY A 119 -15.96 -8.06 8.46
C GLY A 119 -16.67 -8.65 9.68
N GLY A 120 -17.91 -8.20 9.94
CA GLY A 120 -18.70 -8.60 11.09
C GLY A 120 -18.96 -10.11 11.17
N THR A 121 -19.01 -10.62 12.40
CA THR A 121 -19.27 -12.05 12.67
C THR A 121 -20.64 -12.56 12.21
N HIS A 122 -21.62 -11.67 12.00
CA HIS A 122 -22.96 -12.00 11.48
C HIS A 122 -23.15 -11.59 10.01
N SER A 123 -22.51 -10.50 9.58
CA SER A 123 -22.61 -9.98 8.21
C SER A 123 -21.52 -8.94 7.94
N GLY A 124 -21.22 -8.70 6.67
CA GLY A 124 -20.35 -7.63 6.20
C GLY A 124 -19.04 -8.12 5.61
N ASP A 125 -18.48 -7.31 4.71
CA ASP A 125 -17.24 -7.59 4.01
C ASP A 125 -16.03 -7.16 4.84
N GLY A 126 -14.85 -7.65 4.47
CA GLY A 126 -13.58 -7.17 5.00
C GLY A 126 -13.34 -5.71 4.60
N GLY A 127 -12.50 -5.04 5.37
CA GLY A 127 -12.21 -3.63 5.23
C GLY A 127 -11.25 -3.29 4.10
N PHE A 128 -10.79 -2.05 4.12
CA PHE A 128 -9.81 -1.53 3.17
C PHE A 128 -8.55 -1.11 3.92
N VAL A 129 -7.40 -1.58 3.45
CA VAL A 129 -6.10 -1.16 3.97
C VAL A 129 -5.22 -0.65 2.85
N GLU A 130 -4.58 0.48 3.06
CA GLU A 130 -3.50 0.97 2.23
C GLU A 130 -2.24 1.10 3.09
N VAL A 131 -1.14 0.53 2.59
CA VAL A 131 0.20 0.80 3.12
C VAL A 131 1.08 1.18 1.94
N SER A 132 1.28 2.49 1.78
CA SER A 132 1.94 3.06 0.60
C SER A 132 3.09 3.96 1.00
N GLY A 133 4.14 3.96 0.18
CA GLY A 133 5.22 4.94 0.26
C GLY A 133 5.43 5.49 -1.13
N LYS A 134 5.14 6.78 -1.37
CA LYS A 134 5.19 7.38 -2.71
C LYS A 134 6.54 7.16 -3.38
N ASN A 135 7.63 7.39 -2.65
CA ASN A 135 8.98 7.12 -3.14
C ASN A 135 9.54 5.76 -2.68
N SER A 136 9.17 5.24 -1.51
CA SER A 136 9.71 3.98 -1.02
C SER A 136 8.83 3.33 0.03
N LEU A 137 8.55 2.04 -0.16
CA LEU A 137 7.82 1.20 0.79
C LEU A 137 8.69 0.01 1.23
N THR A 138 8.87 -0.15 2.54
CA THR A 138 9.27 -1.43 3.15
C THR A 138 8.07 -2.01 3.87
N PHE A 139 7.55 -3.14 3.38
CA PHE A 139 6.45 -3.85 4.01
C PHE A 139 6.92 -5.21 4.55
N ASN A 140 6.90 -5.36 5.87
CA ASN A 140 7.21 -6.60 6.58
C ASN A 140 6.31 -6.70 7.83
N GLY A 141 5.00 -6.54 7.60
CA GLY A 141 3.94 -6.63 8.60
C GLY A 141 2.84 -7.59 8.15
N THR A 142 1.74 -7.65 8.90
CA THR A 142 0.60 -8.52 8.60
C THR A 142 -0.70 -7.73 8.53
N VAL A 143 -1.58 -8.11 7.62
CA VAL A 143 -2.91 -7.48 7.46
C VAL A 143 -3.97 -8.58 7.40
N ASP A 144 -4.97 -8.52 8.27
CA ASP A 144 -6.13 -9.42 8.28
C ASP A 144 -7.39 -8.65 7.83
N LEU A 145 -7.92 -9.05 6.68
CA LEU A 145 -9.14 -8.50 6.07
C LEU A 145 -10.20 -9.56 5.86
N SER A 146 -10.13 -10.65 6.63
CA SER A 146 -11.08 -11.75 6.52
C SER A 146 -12.50 -11.30 6.87
N ALA A 147 -13.48 -12.01 6.31
CA ALA A 147 -14.88 -11.79 6.60
C ALA A 147 -15.58 -13.13 6.61
N LEU A 148 -16.15 -13.51 7.75
CA LEU A 148 -16.79 -14.83 7.91
C LEU A 148 -18.06 -14.97 7.06
N ASN A 149 -18.83 -13.89 6.94
CA ASN A 149 -20.12 -13.85 6.26
C ASN A 149 -20.17 -12.78 5.15
N GLY A 150 -19.04 -12.51 4.52
CA GLY A 150 -18.90 -11.52 3.45
C GLY A 150 -17.68 -11.81 2.58
N SER A 151 -17.37 -10.86 1.70
CA SER A 151 -16.19 -10.89 0.85
C SER A 151 -14.95 -10.47 1.63
N VAL A 152 -13.79 -11.04 1.31
CA VAL A 152 -12.52 -10.56 1.84
C VAL A 152 -12.28 -9.10 1.43
N GLY A 153 -11.64 -8.32 2.31
CA GLY A 153 -11.31 -6.93 2.05
C GLY A 153 -10.12 -6.75 1.09
N ASN A 154 -9.76 -5.49 0.83
CA ASN A 154 -8.70 -5.13 -0.11
C ASN A 154 -7.49 -4.53 0.60
N LEU A 155 -6.29 -4.98 0.23
CA LEU A 155 -5.02 -4.40 0.61
C LEU A 155 -4.38 -3.74 -0.62
N LEU A 156 -4.08 -2.45 -0.53
CA LEU A 156 -3.33 -1.70 -1.53
C LEU A 156 -1.89 -1.49 -1.04
N LEU A 157 -0.92 -1.88 -1.87
CA LEU A 157 0.52 -1.63 -1.71
C LEU A 157 1.00 -0.98 -3.02
N ASP A 158 1.61 0.22 -2.96
CA ASP A 158 1.94 1.01 -4.16
C ASP A 158 3.44 1.34 -4.27
N PRO A 159 4.16 0.68 -5.20
CA PRO A 159 5.17 1.37 -6.05
C PRO A 159 4.88 1.60 -7.58
N GLU A 160 5.29 2.74 -8.17
CA GLU A 160 4.64 3.46 -9.30
C GLU A 160 4.13 2.73 -10.60
N ASN A 161 4.84 2.50 -11.73
CA ASN A 161 4.24 1.89 -12.99
C ASN A 161 5.31 1.33 -13.97
N ILE A 162 4.94 0.48 -14.96
CA ILE A 162 5.77 0.15 -16.15
C ILE A 162 5.03 0.51 -17.45
N THR A 163 5.69 1.22 -18.36
CA THR A 163 5.24 1.47 -19.73
C THR A 163 6.24 0.91 -20.73
N ILE A 164 5.76 0.07 -21.64
CA ILE A 164 6.53 -0.45 -22.78
C ILE A 164 6.20 0.42 -24.00
N VAL A 165 7.22 1.05 -24.57
CA VAL A 165 7.09 1.95 -25.73
C VAL A 165 7.66 1.31 -27.00
N ASN A 166 6.98 1.51 -28.12
CA ASN A 166 7.47 1.12 -29.45
C ASN A 166 8.83 1.77 -29.76
N GLY A 167 9.71 1.00 -30.40
CA GLY A 167 10.98 1.51 -30.94
C GLY A 167 12.23 1.05 -30.19
N GLY A 168 13.36 1.67 -30.53
CA GLY A 168 14.69 1.15 -30.20
C GLY A 168 15.26 1.57 -28.84
N SER A 169 14.72 2.59 -28.18
CA SER A 169 15.27 3.02 -26.89
C SER A 169 14.27 3.75 -26.03
N ALA A 170 14.36 3.57 -24.73
CA ALA A 170 13.60 4.30 -23.73
C ALA A 170 14.47 4.73 -22.54
N ALA A 171 13.92 5.60 -21.69
CA ALA A 171 14.64 6.22 -20.58
C ALA A 171 15.21 5.19 -19.58
N ASN A 172 14.58 4.03 -19.46
CA ASN A 172 14.90 3.04 -18.42
C ASN A 172 15.38 1.69 -18.97
N ASP A 173 15.81 1.59 -20.24
CA ASP A 173 16.28 0.30 -20.81
C ASP A 173 17.42 -0.33 -20.00
N GLY A 174 18.28 0.50 -19.41
CA GLY A 174 19.37 0.08 -18.54
C GLY A 174 18.94 -0.54 -17.21
N GLN A 175 17.63 -0.55 -16.89
CA GLN A 175 17.08 -1.24 -15.71
C GLN A 175 16.71 -2.69 -16.01
N LEU A 176 16.56 -3.08 -17.28
CA LEU A 176 16.27 -4.46 -17.68
C LEU A 176 17.55 -5.18 -18.16
N LEU A 177 18.68 -5.00 -17.46
CA LEU A 177 19.96 -5.62 -17.86
C LEU A 177 20.13 -7.04 -17.34
N ASP A 178 19.46 -7.39 -16.24
CA ASP A 178 19.49 -8.70 -15.60
C ASP A 178 18.23 -9.54 -15.88
N ASN A 179 17.45 -9.13 -16.89
CA ASN A 179 16.16 -9.70 -17.30
C ASN A 179 15.03 -9.58 -16.26
N THR A 180 15.24 -8.81 -15.19
CA THR A 180 14.25 -8.63 -14.14
C THR A 180 14.02 -7.15 -13.86
N ILE A 181 12.74 -6.77 -13.79
CA ILE A 181 12.31 -5.54 -13.14
C ILE A 181 11.34 -5.99 -12.06
N PHE A 182 11.76 -5.85 -10.81
CA PHE A 182 10.92 -6.03 -9.65
C PHE A 182 10.19 -4.75 -9.30
N ALA A 183 9.06 -4.91 -8.63
CA ALA A 183 8.27 -3.82 -8.04
C ALA A 183 9.10 -2.84 -7.18
N SER A 184 10.22 -3.29 -6.61
CA SER A 184 11.12 -2.51 -5.77
C SER A 184 12.21 -1.74 -6.53
N ASP A 185 12.39 -2.01 -7.82
CA ASP A 185 13.53 -1.49 -8.60
C ASP A 185 13.31 -0.05 -9.06
N SER A 186 12.12 0.49 -8.84
CA SER A 186 11.75 1.84 -9.21
C SER A 186 10.78 2.44 -8.22
N SER A 187 11.05 3.67 -7.80
CA SER A 187 10.12 4.55 -7.09
C SER A 187 9.25 5.37 -8.06
N GLY A 188 9.26 5.01 -9.34
CA GLY A 188 8.77 5.83 -10.46
C GLY A 188 8.11 5.01 -11.57
N THR A 189 7.48 5.68 -12.54
CA THR A 189 7.11 5.02 -13.82
C THR A 189 8.37 4.65 -14.61
N LEU A 190 8.56 3.36 -14.87
CA LEU A 190 9.60 2.85 -15.76
C LEU A 190 9.11 2.86 -17.19
N VAL A 191 9.86 3.51 -18.08
CA VAL A 191 9.62 3.49 -19.52
C VAL A 191 10.69 2.62 -20.17
N ILE A 192 10.29 1.43 -20.63
CA ILE A 192 11.15 0.43 -21.25
C ILE A 192 10.80 0.35 -22.74
N SER A 193 11.79 0.22 -23.61
CA SER A 193 11.54 0.02 -25.02
C SER A 193 11.15 -1.42 -25.31
N GLU A 194 10.26 -1.61 -26.27
CA GLU A 194 9.96 -2.89 -26.91
C GLU A 194 11.26 -3.62 -27.27
N ARG A 195 12.18 -2.96 -27.98
CA ARG A 195 13.46 -3.56 -28.37
C ARG A 195 14.25 -4.11 -27.18
N GLN A 196 14.27 -3.43 -26.04
CA GLN A 196 14.97 -3.90 -24.86
C GLN A 196 14.32 -5.16 -24.29
N VAL A 197 12.98 -5.20 -24.21
CA VAL A 197 12.24 -6.39 -23.77
C VAL A 197 12.52 -7.57 -24.71
N GLU A 198 12.44 -7.36 -26.02
CA GLU A 198 12.70 -8.40 -27.01
C GLU A 198 14.15 -8.90 -26.99
N THR A 199 15.11 -7.99 -26.80
CA THR A 199 16.53 -8.34 -26.66
C THR A 199 16.74 -9.29 -25.49
N GLN A 200 16.10 -9.04 -24.36
CA GLN A 200 16.21 -9.91 -23.19
C GLN A 200 15.40 -11.21 -23.32
N LEU A 201 14.31 -11.20 -24.11
CA LEU A 201 13.59 -12.42 -24.47
C LEU A 201 14.40 -13.37 -25.38
N VAL A 202 15.47 -12.89 -26.01
CA VAL A 202 16.43 -13.75 -26.73
C VAL A 202 17.35 -14.50 -25.76
N SER A 203 17.74 -13.86 -24.65
CA SER A 203 18.67 -14.41 -23.65
C SER A 203 17.98 -15.25 -22.57
N GLY A 204 16.67 -15.09 -22.37
CA GLY A 204 15.91 -15.87 -21.40
C GLY A 204 14.49 -15.34 -21.20
N ASN A 205 13.85 -15.73 -20.10
CA ASN A 205 12.59 -15.12 -19.71
C ASN A 205 12.83 -13.70 -19.22
N VAL A 206 11.84 -12.83 -19.43
CA VAL A 206 11.80 -11.47 -18.89
C VAL A 206 10.72 -11.41 -17.82
N ILE A 207 11.07 -10.90 -16.63
CA ILE A 207 10.13 -10.69 -15.53
C ILE A 207 9.91 -9.18 -15.40
N LEU A 208 8.69 -8.72 -15.64
CA LEU A 208 8.27 -7.34 -15.42
C LEU A 208 7.23 -7.32 -14.31
N GLN A 209 7.51 -6.61 -13.23
CA GLN A 209 6.58 -6.40 -12.14
C GLN A 209 6.39 -4.90 -11.92
N ALA A 210 5.17 -4.42 -12.17
CA ALA A 210 4.70 -3.10 -11.78
C ALA A 210 3.70 -3.25 -10.62
N ASN A 211 3.57 -2.26 -9.75
CA ASN A 211 2.58 -2.33 -8.66
C ASN A 211 1.23 -1.72 -9.02
N ASN A 212 1.16 -0.95 -10.11
CA ASN A 212 -0.09 -0.43 -10.65
C ASN A 212 -0.39 -1.00 -12.04
N ASN A 213 0.21 -0.46 -13.12
CA ASN A 213 -0.05 -0.95 -14.48
C ASN A 213 1.23 -1.34 -15.23
N ILE A 214 1.11 -2.34 -16.10
CA ILE A 214 2.00 -2.55 -17.25
C ILE A 214 1.23 -2.13 -18.49
N THR A 215 1.59 -0.99 -19.07
CA THR A 215 0.99 -0.49 -20.31
C THR A 215 1.89 -0.85 -21.49
N ILE A 216 1.35 -1.47 -22.52
CA ILE A 216 2.04 -1.68 -23.80
C ILE A 216 1.45 -0.67 -24.79
N ASN A 217 2.26 0.29 -25.23
CA ASN A 217 1.85 1.22 -26.28
C ASN A 217 1.72 0.50 -27.62
N ASP A 218 1.04 1.14 -28.57
CA ASP A 218 0.88 0.61 -29.93
C ASP A 218 2.24 0.26 -30.55
N LEU A 219 2.44 -1.03 -30.84
CA LEU A 219 3.67 -1.59 -31.39
C LEU A 219 3.54 -1.66 -32.90
N THR A 220 4.60 -1.32 -33.63
CA THR A 220 4.54 -1.19 -35.10
C THR A 220 4.13 -2.50 -35.78
N ASP A 221 4.52 -3.63 -35.20
CA ASP A 221 4.21 -4.97 -35.68
C ASP A 221 3.11 -5.67 -34.87
N ASN A 222 2.56 -5.00 -33.85
CA ASN A 222 1.60 -5.54 -32.87
C ASN A 222 2.10 -6.77 -32.11
N ILE A 223 3.42 -6.94 -31.98
CA ILE A 223 4.04 -8.09 -31.31
C ILE A 223 5.00 -7.58 -30.24
N LEU A 224 4.80 -8.02 -29.00
CA LEU A 224 5.83 -7.93 -27.96
C LEU A 224 6.38 -9.33 -27.72
N GLY A 225 7.47 -9.69 -28.39
CA GLY A 225 7.94 -11.07 -28.30
C GLY A 225 9.20 -11.36 -29.08
N ARG A 226 9.60 -12.63 -29.10
CA ARG A 226 10.75 -13.02 -29.92
C ARG A 226 10.38 -12.77 -31.39
N PRO A 227 11.18 -12.01 -32.16
CA PRO A 227 10.93 -11.88 -33.58
C PRO A 227 10.91 -13.28 -34.18
N PHE A 228 9.77 -13.71 -34.70
CA PHE A 228 9.66 -14.97 -35.39
C PHE A 228 10.52 -14.88 -36.64
N SER A 229 11.73 -15.47 -36.61
CA SER A 229 12.45 -15.72 -37.85
C SER A 229 11.64 -16.75 -38.62
N ARG A 230 10.80 -16.29 -39.55
CA ARG A 230 10.19 -17.16 -40.56
C ARG A 230 11.31 -17.66 -41.46
N THR A 231 11.98 -18.74 -41.07
CA THR A 231 12.80 -19.55 -41.98
C THR A 231 11.85 -20.27 -42.92
N GLY A 232 11.38 -19.56 -43.95
CA GLY A 232 10.85 -20.16 -45.15
C GLY A 232 12.02 -20.64 -45.99
N GLY A 233 12.22 -21.95 -45.99
CA GLY A 233 13.14 -22.63 -46.90
C GLY A 233 12.76 -22.44 -48.37
N SER A 234 13.74 -22.81 -49.18
CA SER A 234 13.83 -22.85 -50.65
C SER A 234 12.58 -23.34 -51.36
#